data_AF-A0A6P7YV06-F1
#
_entry.id   AF-A0A6P7YV06-F1
#
_cell.length_a   1.000
_cell.length_b   1.000
_cell.length_c   1.000
_cell.angle_alpha   90.00
_cell.angle_beta   90.00
_cell.angle_gamma   90.00
#
_symmetry.space_group_name_H-M   'P 1'
#
loop_
_entity.id
_entity.type
_entity.pdbx_description
1 polymer ?
#
loop_
_entity_poly.entity_id
_entity_poly.type
_entity_poly.pdbx_seq_one_letter_code
_entity_poly.pdbx_strand_id
1 'polypeptide(L)'
;MLFAHWEKKRSSLKELQDQLQQIPAFLADLESMTAKLSQLEQNFENMESRLLELEDLCGQCEFEKFKRAQVIQLENYKKKKRKELEAYKAVLDAEHNQKVLAMEHAQQMKLKERQKFFEEAFQQDMEQYLSTGYLQITEKREPIGSMSSMEVNVDMLEQMDLMDMTDQEALDVFLNSGGEENNVLSPVIGSGFETCQNEISLQVPSQSELHQKLSSLSSNRSDSACQEATEEGDNTPIIQSDEEDIQVDTVLAAVTTDTKANSDISDESDSQTV
;
A
#
# COMPACT_ATOMS: atom_id res chain seq x y z
N MET A 1 -64.37 -75.10 59.43
CA MET A 1 -63.74 -74.80 58.12
C MET A 1 -64.23 -73.48 57.51
N LEU A 2 -65.53 -73.16 57.53
CA LEU A 2 -66.08 -71.91 56.98
C LEU A 2 -65.57 -70.62 57.63
N PHE A 3 -65.38 -70.60 58.95
CA PHE A 3 -64.89 -69.42 59.69
C PHE A 3 -63.47 -69.00 59.26
N ALA A 4 -62.53 -69.95 59.16
CA ALA A 4 -61.15 -69.67 58.71
C ALA A 4 -61.08 -69.14 57.26
N HIS A 5 -61.98 -69.61 56.39
CA HIS A 5 -62.08 -69.10 55.02
C HIS A 5 -62.61 -67.65 54.99
N TRP A 6 -63.59 -67.34 55.83
CA TRP A 6 -64.09 -65.96 56.00
C TRP A 6 -63.03 -65.03 56.58
N GLU A 7 -62.28 -65.49 57.58
CA GLU A 7 -61.16 -64.75 58.17
C GLU A 7 -60.09 -64.43 57.13
N LYS A 8 -59.72 -65.41 56.28
CA LYS A 8 -58.77 -65.23 55.18
C LYS A 8 -59.25 -64.20 54.17
N LYS A 9 -60.51 -64.28 53.72
CA LYS A 9 -61.10 -63.30 52.79
C LYS A 9 -61.12 -61.89 53.39
N ARG A 10 -61.47 -61.77 54.67
CA ARG A 10 -61.46 -60.48 55.38
C ARG A 10 -60.06 -59.88 55.45
N SER A 11 -59.03 -60.68 55.73
CA SER A 11 -57.65 -60.23 55.74
C SER A 11 -57.17 -59.80 54.35
N SER A 12 -57.48 -60.57 53.29
CA SER A 12 -57.16 -60.17 51.91
C SER A 12 -57.87 -58.90 51.46
N LEU A 13 -59.11 -58.68 51.91
CA LEU A 13 -59.84 -57.43 51.62
C LEU A 13 -59.20 -56.23 52.31
N LYS A 14 -58.72 -56.39 53.55
CA LYS A 14 -57.98 -55.34 54.26
C LYS A 14 -56.66 -55.01 53.56
N GLU A 15 -55.92 -56.01 53.13
CA GLU A 15 -54.67 -55.80 52.38
C GLU A 15 -54.92 -55.06 51.06
N LEU A 16 -55.99 -55.41 50.33
CA LEU A 16 -56.39 -54.68 49.13
C LEU A 16 -56.81 -53.23 49.44
N GLN A 17 -57.51 -53.02 50.55
CA GLN A 17 -57.89 -51.68 51.01
C GLN A 17 -56.64 -50.84 51.38
N ASP A 18 -55.67 -51.43 52.07
CA ASP A 18 -54.41 -50.77 52.43
C ASP A 18 -53.58 -50.43 51.18
N GLN A 19 -53.59 -51.29 50.16
CA GLN A 19 -52.98 -51.01 48.85
C GLN A 19 -53.71 -49.89 48.11
N LEU A 20 -55.05 -49.90 48.09
CA LEU A 20 -55.85 -48.85 47.45
C LEU A 20 -55.63 -47.48 48.11
N GLN A 21 -55.43 -47.47 49.43
CA GLN A 21 -55.15 -46.25 50.20
C GLN A 21 -53.76 -45.65 49.90
N GLN A 22 -52.83 -46.40 49.30
CA GLN A 22 -51.50 -45.91 48.91
C GLN A 22 -51.47 -45.25 47.52
N ILE A 23 -52.46 -45.50 46.67
CA ILE A 23 -52.52 -44.94 45.30
C ILE A 23 -52.40 -43.40 45.29
N PRO A 24 -53.06 -42.62 46.18
CA PRO A 24 -52.90 -41.17 46.20
C PRO A 24 -51.48 -40.69 46.50
N ALA A 25 -50.75 -41.41 47.37
CA ALA A 25 -49.36 -41.09 47.67
C ALA A 25 -48.47 -41.34 46.45
N PHE A 26 -48.67 -42.47 45.76
CA PHE A 26 -47.97 -42.77 44.51
C PHE A 26 -48.29 -41.75 43.40
N LEU A 27 -49.54 -41.30 43.28
CA LEU A 27 -49.91 -40.25 42.35
C LEU A 27 -49.22 -38.92 42.68
N ALA A 28 -49.15 -38.53 43.95
CA ALA A 28 -48.43 -37.33 44.37
C ALA A 28 -46.92 -37.41 44.07
N ASP A 29 -46.31 -38.58 44.24
CA ASP A 29 -44.91 -38.82 43.88
C ASP A 29 -44.70 -38.73 42.36
N LEU A 30 -45.63 -39.26 41.57
CA LEU A 30 -45.60 -39.16 40.11
C LEU A 30 -45.75 -37.71 39.66
N GLU A 31 -46.69 -36.96 40.22
CA GLU A 31 -46.88 -35.53 39.96
C GLU A 31 -45.62 -34.72 40.31
N SER A 32 -44.99 -35.02 41.45
CA SER A 32 -43.71 -34.42 41.86
C SER A 32 -42.58 -34.73 40.88
N MET A 33 -42.52 -35.97 40.39
CA MET A 33 -41.54 -36.38 39.38
C MET A 33 -41.77 -35.67 38.04
N THR A 34 -43.02 -35.55 37.60
CA THR A 34 -43.40 -34.80 36.39
C THR A 34 -43.03 -33.32 36.52
N ALA A 35 -43.27 -32.70 37.69
CA ALA A 35 -42.87 -31.31 37.92
C ALA A 35 -41.35 -31.11 37.85
N LYS A 36 -40.58 -32.04 38.44
CA LYS A 36 -39.10 -32.00 38.36
C LYS A 36 -38.58 -32.21 36.94
N LEU A 37 -39.20 -33.10 36.17
CA LEU A 37 -38.86 -33.31 34.75
C LEU A 37 -39.11 -32.04 33.94
N SER A 38 -40.26 -31.40 34.11
CA SER A 38 -40.57 -30.13 33.44
C SER A 38 -39.60 -29.01 33.83
N GLN A 39 -39.21 -28.93 35.10
CA GLN A 39 -38.19 -27.98 35.53
C GLN A 39 -36.82 -28.27 34.89
N LEU A 40 -36.46 -29.54 34.78
CA LEU A 40 -35.19 -29.95 34.16
C LEU A 40 -35.18 -29.63 32.66
N GLU A 41 -36.29 -29.88 31.95
CA GLU A 41 -36.48 -29.47 30.55
C GLU A 41 -36.27 -27.97 30.39
N GLN A 42 -36.91 -27.14 31.22
CA GLN A 42 -36.71 -25.69 31.19
C GLN A 42 -35.25 -25.27 31.46
N ASN A 43 -34.57 -25.97 32.37
CA ASN A 43 -33.16 -25.70 32.65
C ASN A 43 -32.26 -26.05 31.46
N PHE A 44 -32.55 -27.12 30.72
CA PHE A 44 -31.83 -27.47 29.51
C PHE A 44 -32.02 -26.42 28.41
N GLU A 45 -33.25 -25.98 28.16
CA GLU A 45 -33.53 -24.89 27.21
C GLU A 45 -32.77 -23.60 27.55
N ASN A 46 -32.68 -23.26 28.83
CA ASN A 46 -31.88 -22.11 29.30
C ASN A 46 -30.38 -22.33 29.06
N MET A 47 -29.88 -23.54 29.34
CA MET A 47 -28.49 -23.89 29.12
C MET A 47 -28.13 -23.82 27.63
N GLU A 48 -28.98 -24.35 26.76
CA GLU A 48 -28.81 -24.30 25.30
C GLU A 48 -28.78 -22.85 24.80
N SER A 49 -29.70 -22.02 25.28
CA SER A 49 -29.71 -20.58 24.96
C SER A 49 -28.40 -19.89 25.37
N ARG A 50 -27.90 -20.16 26.58
CA ARG A 50 -26.63 -19.61 27.08
C ARG A 50 -25.41 -20.13 26.33
N LEU A 51 -25.44 -21.39 25.88
CA LEU A 51 -24.36 -21.96 25.08
C LEU A 51 -24.28 -21.30 23.71
N LEU A 52 -25.43 -21.00 23.09
CA LEU A 52 -25.49 -20.25 21.84
C LEU A 52 -24.93 -18.83 22.01
N GLU A 53 -25.34 -18.12 23.06
CA GLU A 53 -24.78 -16.79 23.37
C GLU A 53 -23.27 -16.82 23.61
N LEU A 54 -22.76 -17.89 24.24
CA LEU A 54 -21.32 -18.07 24.46
C LEU A 54 -20.58 -18.32 23.15
N GLU A 55 -21.16 -19.10 22.23
CA GLU A 55 -20.59 -19.34 20.91
C GLU A 55 -20.48 -18.03 20.11
N ASP A 56 -21.55 -17.23 20.10
CA ASP A 56 -21.56 -15.90 19.46
C ASP A 56 -20.47 -14.98 20.03
N LEU A 57 -20.35 -14.93 21.36
CA LEU A 57 -19.34 -14.10 22.03
C LEU A 57 -17.91 -14.59 21.75
N CYS A 58 -17.70 -15.92 21.67
CA CYS A 58 -16.42 -16.50 21.27
C CYS A 58 -16.06 -16.09 19.85
N GLY A 59 -16.99 -16.23 18.90
CA GLY A 59 -16.80 -15.80 17.52
C GLY A 59 -16.46 -14.31 17.40
N GLN A 60 -17.14 -13.47 18.16
CA GLN A 60 -16.85 -12.03 18.21
C GLN A 60 -15.45 -11.73 18.78
N CYS A 61 -15.04 -12.45 19.84
CA CYS A 61 -13.72 -12.30 20.45
C CYS A 61 -12.60 -12.70 19.47
N GLU A 62 -12.78 -13.78 18.74
CA GLU A 62 -11.84 -14.24 17.71
C GLU A 62 -11.74 -13.26 16.55
N PHE A 63 -12.88 -12.78 16.06
CA PHE A 63 -12.92 -11.76 15.01
C PHE A 63 -12.19 -10.47 15.43
N GLU A 64 -12.43 -10.00 16.65
CA GLU A 64 -11.74 -8.83 17.19
C GLU A 64 -10.24 -9.06 17.37
N LYS A 65 -9.81 -10.26 17.78
CA LYS A 65 -8.38 -10.62 17.84
C LYS A 65 -7.75 -10.59 16.45
N PHE A 66 -8.40 -11.16 15.45
CA PHE A 66 -7.92 -11.17 14.07
C PHE A 66 -7.76 -9.75 13.53
N LYS A 67 -8.80 -8.92 13.69
CA LYS A 67 -8.77 -7.51 13.29
C LYS A 67 -7.62 -6.74 13.94
N ARG A 68 -7.42 -6.91 15.25
CA ARG A 68 -6.29 -6.28 15.97
C ARG A 68 -4.93 -6.75 15.45
N ALA A 69 -4.78 -8.04 15.19
CA ALA A 69 -3.54 -8.59 14.65
C ALA A 69 -3.21 -7.99 13.27
N GLN A 70 -4.20 -7.86 12.39
CA GLN A 70 -4.03 -7.26 11.07
C GLN A 70 -3.65 -5.77 11.16
N VAL A 71 -4.29 -5.00 12.06
CA VAL A 71 -3.95 -3.59 12.29
C VAL A 71 -2.50 -3.44 12.77
N ILE A 72 -2.07 -4.27 13.72
CA ILE A 72 -0.69 -4.26 14.25
C ILE A 72 0.30 -4.63 13.14
N GLN A 73 -0.01 -5.63 12.32
CA GLN A 73 0.83 -6.01 11.18
C GLN A 73 1.01 -4.84 10.20
N LEU A 74 -0.08 -4.14 9.85
CA LEU A 74 -0.05 -3.00 8.95
C LEU A 74 0.74 -1.82 9.54
N GLU A 75 0.56 -1.54 10.83
CA GLU A 75 1.30 -0.49 11.53
C GLU A 75 2.81 -0.80 11.55
N ASN A 76 3.18 -2.05 11.84
CA ASN A 76 4.56 -2.51 11.83
C ASN A 76 5.18 -2.39 10.43
N TYR A 77 4.45 -2.77 9.38
CA TYR A 77 4.90 -2.61 8.01
C TYR A 77 5.13 -1.14 7.66
N LYS A 78 4.17 -0.25 7.95
CA LYS A 78 4.32 1.20 7.74
C LYS A 78 5.49 1.79 8.52
N LYS A 79 5.69 1.33 9.76
CA LYS A 79 6.83 1.74 10.60
C LYS A 79 8.16 1.27 10.02
N LYS A 80 8.23 0.04 9.51
CA LYS A 80 9.42 -0.50 8.83
C LYS A 80 9.75 0.31 7.58
N LYS A 81 8.74 0.61 6.75
CA LYS A 81 8.93 1.42 5.54
C LYS A 81 9.42 2.84 5.82
N ARG A 82 8.88 3.49 6.85
CA ARG A 82 9.39 4.81 7.29
C ARG A 82 10.86 4.77 7.70
N LYS A 83 11.26 3.75 8.47
CA LYS A 83 12.66 3.57 8.87
C LYS A 83 13.58 3.30 7.69
N GLU A 84 13.16 2.47 6.73
CA GLU A 84 13.93 2.20 5.51
C GLU A 84 14.14 3.49 4.70
N LEU A 85 13.10 4.30 4.54
CA LEU A 85 13.17 5.58 3.82
C LEU A 85 14.07 6.59 4.53
N GLU A 86 13.95 6.72 5.86
CA GLU A 86 14.82 7.58 6.67
C GLU A 86 16.29 7.14 6.57
N ALA A 87 16.56 5.83 6.60
CA ALA A 87 17.90 5.30 6.43
C ALA A 87 18.47 5.58 5.03
N TYR A 88 17.67 5.37 3.97
CA TYR A 88 18.08 5.68 2.61
C TYR A 88 18.40 7.17 2.44
N LYS A 89 17.54 8.05 2.98
CA LYS A 89 17.76 9.50 2.99
C LYS A 89 19.07 9.86 3.69
N ALA A 90 19.33 9.31 4.88
CA ALA A 90 20.55 9.58 5.64
C ALA A 90 21.82 9.12 4.90
N VAL A 91 21.76 7.99 4.19
CA VAL A 91 22.88 7.52 3.36
C VAL A 91 23.12 8.45 2.18
N LEU A 92 22.05 8.87 1.49
CA LEU A 92 22.15 9.77 0.34
C LEU A 92 22.70 11.15 0.75
N ASP A 93 22.23 11.69 1.88
CA ASP A 93 22.73 12.94 2.45
C ASP A 93 24.23 12.83 2.80
N ALA A 94 24.64 11.70 3.38
CA ALA A 94 26.05 11.45 3.70
C ALA A 94 26.93 11.32 2.44
N GLU A 95 26.45 10.62 1.42
CA GLU A 95 27.14 10.48 0.13
C GLU A 95 27.31 11.84 -0.55
N HIS A 96 26.23 12.65 -0.59
CA HIS A 96 26.27 14.00 -1.14
C HIS A 96 27.30 14.85 -0.40
N ASN A 97 27.25 14.89 0.92
CA ASN A 97 28.20 15.66 1.73
C ASN A 97 29.65 15.19 1.52
N GLN A 98 29.88 13.88 1.43
CA GLN A 98 31.19 13.32 1.13
C GLN A 98 31.69 13.75 -0.26
N LYS A 99 30.82 13.72 -1.27
CA LYS A 99 31.16 14.11 -2.65
C LYS A 99 31.51 15.60 -2.73
N VAL A 100 30.75 16.45 -2.03
CA VAL A 100 31.03 17.89 -1.93
C VAL A 100 32.41 18.12 -1.31
N LEU A 101 32.71 17.48 -0.17
CA LEU A 101 34.02 17.59 0.48
C LEU A 101 35.16 17.08 -0.41
N ALA A 102 34.96 15.97 -1.12
CA ALA A 102 35.95 15.43 -2.04
C ALA A 102 36.23 16.39 -3.20
N MET A 103 35.19 17.01 -3.76
CA MET A 103 35.30 17.99 -4.83
C MET A 103 36.04 19.26 -4.35
N GLU A 104 35.70 19.78 -3.17
CA GLU A 104 36.36 20.94 -2.57
C GLU A 104 37.85 20.66 -2.31
N HIS A 105 38.18 19.50 -1.73
CA HIS A 105 39.56 19.11 -1.51
C HIS A 105 40.33 18.93 -2.84
N ALA A 106 39.71 18.33 -3.86
CA ALA A 106 40.32 18.19 -5.19
C ALA A 106 40.62 19.56 -5.82
N GLN A 107 39.70 20.51 -5.69
CA GLN A 107 39.90 21.88 -6.15
C GLN A 107 41.03 22.57 -5.38
N GLN A 108 41.06 22.44 -4.06
CA GLN A 108 42.11 23.02 -3.21
C GLN A 108 43.49 22.45 -3.54
N MET A 109 43.58 21.13 -3.78
CA MET A 109 44.83 20.47 -4.18
C MET A 109 45.32 20.96 -5.54
N LYS A 110 44.44 21.13 -6.53
CA LYS A 110 44.80 21.71 -7.84
C LYS A 110 45.37 23.12 -7.70
N LEU A 111 44.73 23.98 -6.89
CA LEU A 111 45.21 25.34 -6.64
C LEU A 111 46.58 25.35 -5.95
N LYS A 112 46.76 24.47 -4.96
CA LYS A 112 48.03 24.32 -4.23
C LYS A 112 49.16 23.78 -5.11
N GLU A 113 48.88 22.80 -5.95
CA GLU A 113 49.85 22.27 -6.92
C GLU A 113 50.25 23.35 -7.93
N ARG A 114 49.27 24.11 -8.44
CA ARG A 114 49.53 25.25 -9.33
C ARG A 114 50.40 26.31 -8.65
N GLN A 115 50.11 26.66 -7.39
CA GLN A 115 50.95 27.58 -6.62
C GLN A 115 52.39 27.05 -6.50
N LYS A 116 52.56 25.77 -6.17
CA LYS A 116 53.87 25.13 -6.04
C LYS A 116 54.65 25.16 -7.36
N PHE A 117 53.97 24.91 -8.49
CA PHE A 117 54.59 24.94 -9.81
C PHE A 117 55.19 26.32 -10.14
N PHE A 118 54.48 27.40 -9.83
CA PHE A 118 55.00 28.76 -10.06
C PHE A 118 56.12 29.13 -9.09
N GLU A 119 56.00 28.73 -7.82
CA GLU A 119 57.05 28.93 -6.82
C GLU A 119 58.35 28.24 -7.27
N GLU A 120 58.27 27.00 -7.77
CA GLU A 120 59.42 26.25 -8.27
C GLU A 120 60.03 26.89 -9.53
N ALA A 121 59.20 27.34 -10.48
CA ALA A 121 59.67 28.05 -11.67
C ALA A 121 60.40 29.35 -11.29
N PHE A 122 59.87 30.12 -10.34
CA PHE A 122 60.53 31.32 -9.85
C PHE A 122 61.85 31.01 -9.14
N GLN A 123 61.89 29.97 -8.32
CA GLN A 123 63.10 29.53 -7.64
C GLN A 123 64.19 29.14 -8.65
N GLN A 124 63.84 28.41 -9.71
CA GLN A 124 64.75 28.06 -10.80
C GLN A 124 65.30 29.31 -11.50
N ASP A 125 64.43 30.26 -11.85
CA ASP A 125 64.82 31.53 -12.47
C ASP A 125 65.80 32.33 -11.58
N MET A 126 65.52 32.38 -10.28
CA MET A 126 66.38 33.04 -9.30
C MET A 126 67.75 32.36 -9.16
N GLU A 127 67.78 31.02 -9.09
CA GLU A 127 69.02 30.24 -9.06
C GLU A 127 69.85 30.41 -10.34
N GLN A 128 69.19 30.46 -11.50
CA GLN A 128 69.84 30.71 -12.77
C GLN A 128 70.47 32.11 -12.81
N TYR A 129 69.74 33.14 -12.38
CA TYR A 129 70.25 34.51 -12.32
C TYR A 129 71.48 34.61 -11.41
N LEU A 130 71.43 34.00 -10.22
CA LEU A 130 72.56 33.97 -9.29
C LEU A 130 73.77 33.23 -9.87
N SER A 131 73.55 32.20 -10.68
CA SER A 131 74.61 31.38 -11.28
C SER A 131 75.25 32.01 -12.52
N THR A 132 74.46 32.67 -13.36
CA THR A 132 74.91 33.16 -14.69
C THR A 132 75.06 34.69 -14.77
N GLY A 133 74.41 35.44 -13.88
CA GLY A 133 74.42 36.91 -13.85
C GLY A 133 73.42 37.59 -14.79
N TYR A 134 72.55 36.84 -15.47
CA TYR A 134 71.51 37.36 -16.37
C TYR A 134 70.27 36.44 -16.35
N LEU A 135 69.08 37.02 -16.52
CA LEU A 135 67.81 36.28 -16.49
C LEU A 135 67.35 35.94 -17.92
N GLN A 136 67.10 34.66 -18.21
CA GLN A 136 66.60 34.22 -19.52
C GLN A 136 65.08 34.40 -19.63
N ILE A 137 64.64 35.65 -19.82
CA ILE A 137 63.24 35.94 -20.16
C ILE A 137 63.04 35.58 -21.64
N THR A 138 62.73 34.31 -21.92
CA THR A 138 62.51 33.87 -23.30
C THR A 138 61.15 34.39 -23.78
N GLU A 139 61.14 35.49 -24.56
CA GLU A 139 59.97 36.10 -25.22
C GLU A 139 59.28 35.17 -26.26
N LYS A 140 59.80 33.95 -26.44
CA LYS A 140 59.40 33.01 -27.50
C LYS A 140 58.95 31.65 -26.97
N ARG A 141 58.37 31.60 -25.77
CA ARG A 141 57.51 30.47 -25.40
C ARG A 141 56.15 30.77 -26.02
N GLU A 142 55.69 29.94 -26.95
CA GLU A 142 54.29 30.00 -27.39
C GLU A 142 53.42 30.13 -26.14
N PRO A 143 52.41 31.04 -26.12
CA PRO A 143 51.67 31.35 -24.91
C PRO A 143 51.30 30.04 -24.22
N ILE A 144 51.92 29.75 -23.09
CA ILE A 144 51.57 28.56 -22.32
C ILE A 144 50.11 28.82 -21.97
N GLY A 145 49.22 28.03 -22.57
CA GLY A 145 47.82 28.37 -22.76
C GLY A 145 47.22 29.08 -21.55
N SER A 146 46.73 30.30 -21.80
CA SER A 146 45.86 31.06 -20.90
C SER A 146 46.35 31.17 -19.45
N MET A 147 47.29 32.09 -19.22
CA MET A 147 47.55 32.63 -17.87
C MET A 147 46.42 33.54 -17.34
N SER A 148 45.30 33.65 -18.05
CA SER A 148 44.11 34.40 -17.66
C SER A 148 42.86 33.60 -18.00
N SER A 149 42.47 32.69 -17.12
CA SER A 149 41.09 32.24 -17.04
C SER A 149 40.83 31.78 -15.63
N MET A 150 40.03 32.59 -14.91
CA MET A 150 39.02 32.02 -14.05
C MET A 150 38.22 31.08 -14.96
N GLU A 151 38.61 29.80 -15.01
CA GLU A 151 37.86 28.79 -15.73
C GLU A 151 36.54 28.67 -14.96
N VAL A 152 35.56 29.45 -15.41
CA VAL A 152 34.17 29.30 -15.01
C VAL A 152 33.81 27.88 -15.46
N ASN A 153 33.58 26.97 -14.51
CA ASN A 153 33.11 25.61 -14.82
C ASN A 153 31.73 25.75 -15.49
N VAL A 154 31.71 25.84 -16.82
CA VAL A 154 30.48 25.97 -17.62
C VAL A 154 29.54 24.79 -17.31
N ASP A 155 30.11 23.61 -17.09
CA ASP A 155 29.40 22.39 -16.69
C ASP A 155 28.68 22.51 -15.31
N MET A 156 29.19 23.33 -14.38
CA MET A 156 28.52 23.60 -13.09
C MET A 156 27.41 24.64 -13.22
N LEU A 157 27.55 25.63 -14.11
CA LEU A 157 26.46 26.58 -14.40
C LEU A 157 25.31 25.91 -15.15
N GLU A 158 25.62 25.04 -16.12
CA GLU A 158 24.62 24.27 -16.87
C GLU A 158 23.82 23.33 -15.95
N GLN A 159 24.44 22.84 -14.86
CA GLN A 159 23.77 21.97 -13.88
C GLN A 159 22.90 22.74 -12.87
N MET A 160 23.14 24.04 -12.64
CA MET A 160 22.26 24.90 -11.84
C MET A 160 20.96 25.26 -12.59
N ASP A 161 21.04 25.52 -13.90
CA ASP A 161 19.88 25.95 -14.70
C ASP A 161 18.85 24.83 -14.95
N LEU A 162 19.23 23.55 -14.83
CA LEU A 162 18.34 22.42 -15.09
C LEU A 162 17.56 21.93 -13.84
N MET A 163 17.94 22.33 -12.62
CA MET A 163 17.30 21.85 -11.38
C MET A 163 16.16 22.74 -10.88
N ASP A 164 16.13 24.02 -11.24
CA ASP A 164 15.14 24.98 -10.69
C ASP A 164 13.81 25.07 -11.46
N MET A 165 13.66 24.37 -12.59
CA MET A 165 12.45 24.47 -13.45
C MET A 165 11.50 23.26 -13.37
N THR A 166 11.82 22.25 -12.55
CA THR A 166 11.02 21.02 -12.40
C THR A 166 10.54 20.76 -10.98
N ASP A 167 10.72 21.69 -10.04
CA ASP A 167 10.19 21.58 -8.68
C ASP A 167 8.66 21.81 -8.66
N GLN A 168 7.95 20.90 -9.32
CA GLN A 168 6.49 20.87 -9.47
C GLN A 168 5.79 20.83 -8.09
N GLU A 169 6.49 20.37 -7.04
CA GLU A 169 5.97 20.28 -5.67
C GLU A 169 5.76 21.67 -5.03
N ALA A 170 6.60 22.66 -5.34
CA ALA A 170 6.44 24.04 -4.86
C ALA A 170 5.26 24.78 -5.55
N LEU A 171 5.01 24.47 -6.84
CA LEU A 171 3.91 25.05 -7.61
C LEU A 171 2.54 24.51 -7.15
N ASP A 172 2.48 23.23 -6.79
CA ASP A 172 1.24 22.61 -6.29
C ASP A 172 0.79 23.21 -4.94
N VAL A 173 1.72 23.61 -4.06
CA VAL A 173 1.40 24.33 -2.82
C VAL A 173 0.81 25.72 -3.11
N PHE A 174 1.28 26.39 -4.15
CA PHE A 174 0.78 27.71 -4.54
C PHE A 174 -0.61 27.65 -5.20
N LEU A 175 -0.87 26.63 -6.03
CA LEU A 175 -2.16 26.44 -6.72
C LEU A 175 -3.24 25.88 -5.79
N ASN A 176 -2.88 25.00 -4.85
CA ASN A 176 -3.83 24.42 -3.90
C ASN A 176 -4.16 25.36 -2.71
N SER A 177 -3.42 26.47 -2.52
CA SER A 177 -3.67 27.44 -1.45
C SER A 177 -4.64 28.57 -1.85
N GLY A 178 -5.17 28.55 -3.08
CA GLY A 178 -6.01 29.61 -3.63
C GLY A 178 -7.42 29.15 -4.02
N GLY A 179 -8.27 28.84 -3.03
CA GLY A 179 -9.72 28.92 -3.23
C GLY A 179 -10.53 27.68 -2.85
N GLU A 180 -10.78 27.50 -1.54
CA GLU A 180 -12.04 26.92 -1.07
C GLU A 180 -12.45 27.43 0.31
N GLU A 181 -12.82 28.70 0.39
CA GLU A 181 -13.87 29.11 1.34
C GLU A 181 -14.89 30.03 0.65
N ASN A 182 -16.00 29.41 0.26
CA ASN A 182 -17.28 30.09 0.17
C ASN A 182 -17.63 30.66 1.55
N ASN A 183 -17.32 31.94 1.80
CA ASN A 183 -18.29 32.88 2.34
C ASN A 183 -17.69 34.30 2.51
N VAL A 184 -18.40 35.25 1.89
CA VAL A 184 -18.70 36.57 2.46
C VAL A 184 -17.65 37.69 2.27
N LEU A 185 -18.02 38.60 1.35
CA LEU A 185 -17.79 40.05 1.30
C LEU A 185 -16.59 40.61 0.53
N SER A 186 -16.94 41.17 -0.63
CA SER A 186 -16.30 42.30 -1.32
C SER A 186 -16.06 43.50 -0.39
N PRO A 187 -15.11 44.38 -0.74
CA PRO A 187 -15.53 45.74 -1.03
C PRO A 187 -14.96 46.30 -2.34
N VAL A 188 -15.90 46.87 -3.07
CA VAL A 188 -15.77 47.87 -4.15
C VAL A 188 -15.11 49.15 -3.62
N ILE A 189 -14.22 49.75 -4.41
CA ILE A 189 -13.91 51.19 -4.64
C ILE A 189 -12.68 51.16 -5.59
N GLY A 190 -12.62 51.68 -6.81
CA GLY A 190 -13.36 52.75 -7.46
C GLY A 190 -12.53 54.04 -7.51
N SER A 191 -11.65 54.22 -8.51
CA SER A 191 -11.16 55.56 -8.93
C SER A 191 -10.36 55.47 -10.24
N GLY A 192 -10.84 56.10 -11.30
CA GLY A 192 -10.12 56.26 -12.56
C GLY A 192 -9.30 57.56 -12.61
N PHE A 193 -8.27 57.58 -13.46
CA PHE A 193 -7.78 58.74 -14.21
C PHE A 193 -7.04 58.24 -15.45
N GLU A 194 -7.29 58.88 -16.58
CA GLU A 194 -6.77 58.52 -17.90
C GLU A 194 -5.34 59.01 -18.19
N THR A 195 -4.77 58.36 -19.22
CA THR A 195 -3.73 58.82 -20.15
C THR A 195 -2.30 58.92 -19.61
N CYS A 196 -1.50 57.91 -19.95
CA CYS A 196 -0.20 58.14 -20.60
C CYS A 196 0.22 56.90 -21.38
N GLN A 197 0.45 57.14 -22.66
CA GLN A 197 0.94 56.22 -23.67
C GLN A 197 2.31 55.67 -23.26
N ASN A 198 2.51 54.36 -23.42
CA ASN A 198 3.70 53.75 -24.02
C ASN A 198 3.48 52.24 -24.09
N GLU A 199 3.08 51.82 -25.29
CA GLU A 199 2.88 50.45 -25.70
C GLU A 199 4.24 49.78 -25.95
N ILE A 200 4.62 48.82 -25.12
CA ILE A 200 5.55 47.75 -25.50
C ILE A 200 4.80 46.44 -25.21
N SER A 201 4.12 45.96 -26.25
CA SER A 201 3.53 44.62 -26.26
C SER A 201 4.64 43.64 -26.63
N LEU A 202 5.23 42.97 -25.64
CA LEU A 202 6.02 41.78 -25.88
C LEU A 202 5.05 40.61 -26.06
N GLN A 203 4.71 40.34 -27.32
CA GLN A 203 3.87 39.22 -27.69
C GLN A 203 4.59 37.91 -27.38
N VAL A 204 4.06 37.17 -26.40
CA VAL A 204 4.51 35.81 -26.06
C VAL A 204 3.97 34.84 -27.14
N PRO A 205 4.82 34.03 -27.80
CA PRO A 205 4.34 33.01 -28.72
C PRO A 205 3.44 32.00 -28.01
N SER A 206 2.24 31.77 -28.54
CA SER A 206 1.34 30.73 -28.03
C SER A 206 1.91 29.32 -28.26
N GLN A 207 1.67 28.38 -27.33
CA GLN A 207 2.17 26.99 -27.34
C GLN A 207 1.99 26.22 -28.66
N SER A 208 1.10 26.65 -29.54
CA SER A 208 0.84 26.06 -30.85
C SER A 208 2.00 26.16 -31.86
N GLU A 209 3.00 27.03 -31.65
CA GLU A 209 4.13 27.20 -32.59
C GLU A 209 5.33 26.27 -32.33
N LEU A 210 5.43 25.66 -31.14
CA LEU A 210 6.52 24.74 -30.79
C LEU A 210 6.34 23.32 -31.36
N HIS A 211 5.11 22.91 -31.67
CA HIS A 211 4.83 21.57 -32.17
C HIS A 211 5.09 21.36 -33.67
N GLN A 212 5.29 22.42 -34.46
CA GLN A 212 5.48 22.29 -35.91
C GLN A 212 6.95 22.19 -36.36
N LYS A 213 7.93 22.34 -35.45
CA LYS A 213 9.36 22.37 -35.81
C LYS A 213 10.16 21.12 -35.47
N LEU A 214 9.50 20.05 -34.97
CA LEU A 214 10.11 18.74 -34.71
C LEU A 214 9.63 17.63 -35.65
N SER A 215 8.69 17.90 -36.55
CA SER A 215 8.25 16.96 -37.60
C SER A 215 9.00 17.19 -38.90
N SER A 216 10.32 17.09 -38.87
CA SER A 216 11.16 17.06 -40.07
C SER A 216 12.52 16.54 -39.68
N LEU A 217 12.68 15.22 -39.52
CA LEU A 217 13.89 14.46 -39.84
C LEU A 217 13.67 12.96 -39.57
N SER A 218 13.94 12.19 -40.63
CA SER A 218 14.20 10.74 -40.68
C SER A 218 13.04 9.79 -41.04
N SER A 219 12.90 9.68 -42.36
CA SER A 219 12.49 8.49 -43.10
C SER A 219 13.71 7.58 -43.31
N ASN A 220 13.59 6.27 -43.05
CA ASN A 220 13.77 5.24 -44.09
C ASN A 220 13.62 3.82 -43.52
N ARG A 221 12.69 3.10 -44.14
CA ARG A 221 12.40 1.66 -44.05
C ARG A 221 13.51 0.85 -44.74
N SER A 222 13.85 -0.32 -44.20
CA SER A 222 14.31 -1.46 -44.99
C SER A 222 13.96 -2.77 -44.26
N ASP A 223 13.26 -3.63 -44.97
CA ASP A 223 12.83 -4.98 -44.60
C ASP A 223 14.03 -5.95 -44.51
N SER A 224 14.01 -6.90 -43.57
CA SER A 224 14.62 -8.22 -43.78
C SER A 224 14.11 -9.21 -42.74
N ALA A 225 13.45 -10.27 -43.22
CA ALA A 225 13.08 -11.45 -42.45
C ALA A 225 14.09 -12.56 -42.73
N CYS A 226 14.62 -13.20 -41.69
CA CYS A 226 15.20 -14.55 -41.76
C CYS A 226 14.94 -15.28 -40.42
N GLN A 227 14.55 -16.54 -40.57
CA GLN A 227 14.24 -17.53 -39.55
C GLN A 227 15.49 -18.22 -38.97
N GLU A 228 15.23 -18.94 -37.86
CA GLU A 228 15.86 -20.19 -37.39
C GLU A 228 17.01 -20.17 -36.37
N ALA A 229 16.66 -20.73 -35.20
CA ALA A 229 17.27 -21.83 -34.44
C ALA A 229 18.76 -21.81 -34.06
N THR A 230 19.03 -22.10 -32.78
CA THR A 230 20.05 -23.01 -32.18
C THR A 230 20.51 -22.45 -30.82
N GLU A 231 20.02 -23.00 -29.70
CA GLU A 231 20.66 -23.97 -28.76
C GLU A 231 21.72 -23.40 -27.78
N GLU A 232 21.49 -23.79 -26.51
CA GLU A 232 22.41 -23.95 -25.36
C GLU A 232 23.13 -22.75 -24.69
N GLY A 233 22.82 -22.60 -23.38
CA GLY A 233 23.83 -22.59 -22.33
C GLY A 233 24.27 -21.24 -21.74
N ASP A 234 23.62 -20.77 -20.67
CA ASP A 234 24.25 -20.60 -19.34
C ASP A 234 23.37 -19.78 -18.36
N ASN A 235 22.87 -20.48 -17.34
CA ASN A 235 22.79 -20.14 -15.92
C ASN A 235 22.52 -18.68 -15.48
N THR A 236 21.26 -18.39 -15.13
CA THR A 236 20.92 -17.35 -14.14
C THR A 236 19.60 -17.73 -13.44
N PRO A 237 19.51 -17.72 -12.09
CA PRO A 237 18.32 -18.22 -11.40
C PRO A 237 17.16 -17.24 -11.53
N ILE A 238 16.09 -17.69 -12.20
CA ILE A 238 14.79 -17.05 -12.26
C ILE A 238 14.07 -17.27 -10.93
N ILE A 239 13.79 -16.17 -10.23
CA ILE A 239 12.94 -16.15 -9.04
C ILE A 239 11.52 -16.53 -9.51
N GLN A 240 11.03 -17.68 -9.04
CA GLN A 240 9.66 -18.12 -9.26
C GLN A 240 8.74 -17.21 -8.44
N SER A 241 7.93 -16.39 -9.13
CA SER A 241 6.72 -15.83 -8.53
C SER A 241 5.72 -16.96 -8.35
N ASP A 242 5.36 -17.20 -7.10
CA ASP A 242 4.22 -18.03 -6.70
C ASP A 242 2.94 -17.22 -6.96
N GLU A 243 2.16 -17.63 -7.96
CA GLU A 243 0.82 -17.13 -8.21
C GLU A 243 -0.16 -18.19 -7.72
N GLU A 244 -0.62 -18.06 -6.47
CA GLU A 244 -1.74 -18.84 -5.96
C GLU A 244 -3.05 -18.25 -6.50
N ASP A 245 -3.61 -18.91 -7.52
CA ASP A 245 -5.02 -18.77 -7.91
C ASP A 245 -5.93 -19.26 -6.78
N ILE A 246 -6.42 -18.35 -5.95
CA ILE A 246 -7.47 -18.65 -4.97
C ILE A 246 -8.79 -18.82 -5.74
N GLN A 247 -9.15 -20.08 -6.01
CA GLN A 247 -10.46 -20.48 -6.48
C GLN A 247 -11.54 -19.94 -5.54
N VAL A 248 -12.27 -18.92 -5.99
CA VAL A 248 -13.48 -18.44 -5.35
C VAL A 248 -14.60 -19.44 -5.62
N ASP A 249 -14.70 -20.45 -4.76
CA ASP A 249 -15.84 -21.35 -4.69
C ASP A 249 -17.06 -20.54 -4.21
N THR A 250 -17.73 -19.90 -5.17
CA THR A 250 -18.91 -19.06 -4.96
C THR A 250 -20.11 -19.82 -5.51
N VAL A 251 -21.11 -19.97 -4.64
CA VAL A 251 -22.49 -20.43 -4.88
C VAL A 251 -22.75 -21.94 -4.64
N LEU A 252 -22.84 -22.30 -3.35
CA LEU A 252 -23.84 -23.26 -2.89
C LEU A 252 -24.96 -22.46 -2.19
N ALA A 253 -26.22 -22.82 -2.48
CA ALA A 253 -27.49 -22.37 -1.88
C ALA A 253 -28.22 -21.17 -2.52
N ALA A 254 -29.00 -21.48 -3.56
CA ALA A 254 -30.37 -20.98 -3.72
C ALA A 254 -31.23 -22.18 -4.15
N VAL A 255 -31.86 -22.84 -3.17
CA VAL A 255 -33.32 -22.86 -2.98
C VAL A 255 -34.07 -23.39 -4.21
N THR A 256 -34.59 -24.60 -4.00
CA THR A 256 -35.77 -25.21 -4.62
C THR A 256 -36.78 -24.24 -5.21
N THR A 257 -37.00 -24.32 -6.51
CA THR A 257 -38.34 -24.20 -7.11
C THR A 257 -38.42 -25.12 -8.33
N ASP A 258 -39.12 -26.24 -8.16
CA ASP A 258 -39.62 -27.08 -9.24
C ASP A 258 -40.49 -26.25 -10.19
N THR A 259 -40.17 -26.23 -11.50
CA THR A 259 -41.18 -26.47 -12.54
C THR A 259 -40.56 -26.68 -13.94
N LYS A 260 -40.97 -27.79 -14.56
CA LYS A 260 -41.35 -27.92 -15.99
C LYS A 260 -40.24 -28.14 -17.04
N ALA A 261 -40.09 -29.40 -17.48
CA ALA A 261 -40.32 -29.80 -18.87
C ALA A 261 -40.18 -31.32 -19.10
N ASN A 262 -41.30 -31.93 -19.50
CA ASN A 262 -41.48 -32.95 -20.55
C ASN A 262 -40.39 -34.00 -20.81
N SER A 263 -40.74 -35.27 -20.53
CA SER A 263 -40.63 -36.35 -21.53
C SER A 263 -41.60 -37.50 -21.22
N ASP A 264 -42.31 -37.92 -22.26
CA ASP A 264 -43.29 -39.00 -22.43
C ASP A 264 -43.04 -40.30 -21.64
N ILE A 265 -44.11 -40.95 -21.14
CA ILE A 265 -44.70 -42.16 -21.75
C ILE A 265 -45.84 -42.77 -20.89
N SER A 266 -46.95 -43.08 -21.57
CA SER A 266 -47.94 -44.14 -21.35
C SER A 266 -48.79 -44.28 -20.07
N ASP A 267 -50.10 -44.26 -20.35
CA ASP A 267 -51.11 -45.27 -20.03
C ASP A 267 -52.05 -45.12 -18.81
N GLU A 268 -53.33 -45.01 -19.20
CA GLU A 268 -54.47 -45.80 -18.72
C GLU A 268 -55.32 -45.24 -17.55
N SER A 269 -56.57 -44.87 -17.91
CA SER A 269 -57.81 -45.02 -17.13
C SER A 269 -58.00 -44.18 -15.84
N ASP A 270 -59.19 -43.81 -15.40
CA ASP A 270 -60.56 -43.71 -15.93
C ASP A 270 -61.35 -43.03 -14.77
N SER A 271 -62.45 -42.35 -15.09
CA SER A 271 -63.58 -42.06 -14.18
C SER A 271 -63.38 -41.03 -13.03
N GLN A 272 -63.99 -39.83 -13.01
CA GLN A 272 -65.42 -39.45 -13.00
C GLN A 272 -65.96 -39.13 -11.58
N THR A 273 -66.41 -37.87 -11.40
CA THR A 273 -67.44 -37.36 -10.46
C THR A 273 -67.18 -37.53 -8.95
N VAL A 274 -67.46 -36.58 -8.06
CA VAL A 274 -68.55 -35.60 -7.91
C VAL A 274 -67.99 -34.35 -7.22
#